data_AF-A0A7W7D105-F1
#
_entry.id   AF-A0A7W7D105-F1
#
_cell.length_a   1.000
_cell.length_b   1.000
_cell.length_c   1.000
_cell.angle_alpha   90.00
_cell.angle_beta   90.00
_cell.angle_gamma   90.00
#
_symmetry.space_group_name_H-M   'P 1'
#
loop_
_entity.id
_entity.type
_entity.pdbx_description
1 polymer ?
#
loop_
_entity_poly.entity_id
_entity_poly.type
_entity_poly.pdbx_seq_one_letter_code
_entity_poly.pdbx_strand_id
1 'polypeptide(L)' 'MAADQEPVYAPDQLKPGNRKQARRAAIISAAIILMFFWGNHEGNTENVWLVVFAVGLVGAVLADVVLRRNGLKPEDQ' A
#
# COMPACT_ATOMS: atom_id res chain seq x y z
N MET A 1 12.90 -2.60 38.58
CA MET A 1 13.22 -3.18 37.26
C MET A 1 11.92 -3.76 36.73
N ALA A 2 11.20 -3.01 35.91
CA ALA A 2 10.02 -3.56 35.25
C ALA A 2 10.53 -4.56 34.22
N ALA A 3 10.22 -5.83 34.43
CA ALA A 3 10.55 -6.88 33.48
C ALA A 3 10.01 -6.51 32.10
N ASP A 4 10.85 -6.65 31.08
CA ASP A 4 10.48 -6.62 29.67
C ASP A 4 9.49 -7.77 29.40
N GLN A 5 8.22 -7.55 29.73
CA GLN A 5 7.14 -8.48 29.42
C GLN A 5 6.81 -8.32 27.95
N GLU A 6 7.36 -9.22 27.13
CA GLU A 6 6.94 -9.42 25.74
C GLU A 6 5.41 -9.44 25.68
N PRO A 7 4.78 -8.55 24.89
CA PRO A 7 3.33 -8.48 24.82
C PRO A 7 2.77 -9.82 24.30
N VAL A 8 2.02 -10.52 25.14
CA VAL A 8 1.35 -11.77 24.76
C VAL A 8 0.09 -11.42 23.98
N TYR A 9 0.11 -11.67 22.68
CA TYR A 9 -1.05 -11.50 21.81
C TYR A 9 -1.89 -12.77 21.76
N ALA A 10 -3.20 -12.62 21.92
CA ALA A 10 -4.14 -13.69 21.64
C ALA A 10 -4.21 -13.95 20.11
N PRO A 11 -4.49 -15.19 19.66
CA PRO A 11 -4.49 -15.55 18.24
C PRO A 11 -5.39 -14.68 17.35
N ASP A 12 -6.41 -14.05 17.92
CA ASP A 12 -7.36 -13.15 17.23
C ASP A 12 -6.88 -11.70 17.09
N GLN A 13 -5.92 -11.26 17.92
CA GLN A 13 -5.40 -9.89 17.89
C GLN A 13 -4.49 -9.63 16.69
N LEU A 14 -3.87 -10.67 16.14
CA LEU A 14 -2.98 -10.59 14.97
C LEU A 14 -3.72 -10.79 13.65
N LYS A 15 -5.00 -10.40 13.58
CA LYS A 15 -5.79 -10.59 12.36
C LYS A 15 -5.22 -9.75 11.22
N PRO A 16 -4.89 -10.36 10.07
CA PRO A 16 -4.39 -9.61 8.92
C PRO A 16 -5.43 -8.58 8.45
N GLY A 17 -4.95 -7.38 8.11
CA GLY A 17 -5.78 -6.27 7.69
C GLY A 17 -6.61 -6.55 6.43
N ASN A 18 -7.62 -5.70 6.17
CA ASN A 18 -8.54 -5.89 5.05
C ASN A 18 -7.87 -5.55 3.70
N ARG A 19 -7.34 -6.57 3.03
CA ARG A 19 -6.64 -6.46 1.74
C ARG A 19 -7.48 -5.80 0.65
N LYS A 20 -8.80 -6.05 0.60
CA LYS A 20 -9.68 -5.43 -0.41
C LYS A 20 -9.77 -3.92 -0.19
N GLN A 21 -9.83 -3.49 1.06
CA GLN A 21 -9.80 -2.06 1.39
C GLN A 21 -8.43 -1.44 1.06
N ALA A 22 -7.33 -2.11 1.39
CA ALA A 22 -5.99 -1.64 1.07
C ALA A 22 -5.78 -1.44 -0.44
N ARG A 23 -6.21 -2.39 -1.28
CA ARG A 23 -6.14 -2.24 -2.75
C ARG A 23 -6.98 -1.07 -3.24
N ARG A 24 -8.20 -0.89 -2.72
CA ARG A 24 -9.06 0.25 -3.09
C ARG A 24 -8.42 1.57 -2.69
N ALA A 25 -7.92 1.67 -1.46
CA ALA A 25 -7.22 2.85 -0.96
C ALA A 25 -6.03 3.21 -1.85
N ALA A 26 -5.19 2.23 -2.21
CA ALA A 26 -4.05 2.46 -3.10
C ALA A 26 -4.46 3.00 -4.49
N ILE A 27 -5.51 2.45 -5.10
CA ILE A 27 -6.01 2.93 -6.40
C ILE A 27 -6.62 4.33 -6.30
N ILE A 28 -7.39 4.60 -5.23
CA ILE A 28 -7.97 5.93 -4.99
C ILE A 28 -6.85 6.95 -4.77
N SER A 29 -5.85 6.64 -3.96
CA SER A 29 -4.68 7.50 -3.73
C SER A 29 -3.91 7.77 -5.03
N ALA A 30 -3.67 6.75 -5.86
CA ALA A 30 -3.03 6.93 -7.16
C ALA A 30 -3.85 7.89 -8.05
N ALA A 31 -5.18 7.73 -8.11
CA ALA A 31 -6.04 8.63 -8.87
C ALA A 31 -5.97 10.08 -8.34
N ILE A 32 -5.98 10.27 -7.02
CA ILE A 32 -5.84 11.59 -6.39
C ILE A 32 -4.50 12.23 -6.72
N ILE A 33 -3.40 11.47 -6.63
CA ILE A 33 -2.06 11.95 -6.99
C ILE A 33 -2.02 12.41 -8.44
N LEU A 34 -2.64 11.68 -9.36
CA LEU A 34 -2.70 12.10 -10.77
C LEU A 34 -3.55 13.35 -11.00
N MET A 35 -4.53 13.65 -10.14
CA MET A 35 -5.27 14.92 -10.22
C MET A 35 -4.37 16.13 -9.96
N PHE A 36 -3.23 15.95 -9.27
CA PHE A 36 -2.33 17.05 -8.94
C PHE A 36 -1.56 17.56 -10.15
N PHE A 37 -1.65 16.94 -11.34
CA PHE A 37 -1.14 17.52 -12.59
C PHE A 37 -1.90 18.77 -13.05
N TRP A 38 -3.10 19.00 -12.50
CA TRP A 38 -3.86 20.21 -12.78
C TRP A 38 -3.52 21.29 -11.76
N GLY A 39 -2.82 22.32 -12.21
CA GLY A 39 -2.44 23.44 -11.35
C GLY A 39 -1.30 24.26 -11.94
N ASN A 40 -0.81 25.22 -11.16
CA ASN A 40 0.34 26.04 -11.55
C ASN A 40 1.65 25.32 -11.19
N HIS A 41 2.11 24.43 -12.08
CA HIS A 41 3.44 23.82 -11.95
C HIS A 41 4.49 24.71 -12.61
N GLU A 42 5.50 25.12 -11.85
CA GLU A 42 6.64 25.88 -12.39
C GLU A 42 7.77 24.97 -12.91
N GLY A 43 7.75 23.67 -12.59
CA GLY A 43 8.79 22.73 -12.99
C GLY A 43 8.35 21.29 -13.07
N ASN A 44 9.19 20.45 -13.69
CA ASN A 44 8.87 19.05 -13.95
C ASN A 44 9.27 18.09 -12.82
N THR A 45 10.06 18.54 -11.84
CA THR A 45 10.48 17.70 -10.72
C THR A 45 9.28 17.16 -9.95
N GLU A 46 8.29 18.00 -9.67
CA GLU A 46 7.04 17.59 -9.03
C GLU A 46 6.31 16.54 -9.87
N ASN A 47 6.15 16.80 -11.17
CA ASN A 47 5.49 15.89 -12.11
C ASN A 47 6.13 14.50 -12.12
N VAL A 48 7.46 14.42 -12.11
CA VAL A 48 8.20 13.14 -12.04
C VAL A 48 7.82 12.37 -10.77
N TRP A 49 7.80 13.04 -9.61
CA TRP A 49 7.43 12.39 -8.35
C TRP A 49 5.97 11.96 -8.32
N LEU A 50 5.04 12.76 -8.86
CA LEU A 50 3.63 12.38 -8.98
C LEU A 50 3.47 11.09 -9.81
N VAL A 51 4.15 11.00 -10.96
CA VAL A 51 4.16 9.76 -11.77
C VAL A 51 4.75 8.60 -10.98
N VAL A 52 5.93 8.78 -10.36
CA VAL A 52 6.63 7.72 -9.62
C VAL A 52 5.75 7.14 -8.51
N PHE A 53 5.08 7.98 -7.71
CA PHE A 53 4.19 7.51 -6.65
C PHE A 53 2.93 6.83 -7.18
N ALA A 54 2.30 7.39 -8.22
CA ALA A 54 1.12 6.78 -8.83
C ALA A 54 1.44 5.40 -9.43
N VAL A 55 2.52 5.30 -10.19
CA VAL A 55 3.00 4.03 -10.77
C VAL A 55 3.42 3.06 -9.67
N GLY A 56 4.09 3.53 -8.61
CA GLY A 56 4.46 2.70 -7.47
C GLY A 56 3.25 2.06 -6.77
N LEU A 57 2.19 2.83 -6.51
CA LEU A 57 0.96 2.31 -5.90
C LEU A 57 0.25 1.30 -6.80
N VAL A 58 0.06 1.62 -8.08
CA VAL A 58 -0.59 0.71 -9.04
C VAL A 58 0.26 -0.55 -9.24
N GLY A 59 1.57 -0.39 -9.37
CA GLY A 59 2.53 -1.48 -9.49
C GLY A 59 2.51 -2.41 -8.28
N ALA A 60 2.44 -1.87 -7.06
CA ALA A 60 2.31 -2.67 -5.84
C ALA A 60 1.01 -3.49 -5.81
N VAL A 61 -0.12 -2.90 -6.21
CA VAL A 61 -1.40 -3.62 -6.31
C VAL A 61 -1.32 -4.73 -7.37
N LEU A 62 -0.73 -4.45 -8.53
CA LEU A 62 -0.57 -5.43 -9.59
C LEU A 62 0.36 -6.57 -9.15
N ALA A 63 1.49 -6.26 -8.52
CA ALA A 63 2.42 -7.25 -7.98
C ALA A 63 1.72 -8.15 -6.94
N ASP A 64 0.99 -7.56 -5.99
CA ASP A 64 0.21 -8.31 -4.98
C ASP A 64 -0.84 -9.23 -5.63
N VAL A 65 -1.51 -8.77 -6.69
CA VAL A 65 -2.47 -9.59 -7.44
C VAL A 65 -1.76 -10.72 -8.19
N VAL A 66 -0.66 -10.45 -8.90
CA VAL A 66 0.08 -11.44 -9.69
C VAL A 66 0.70 -12.51 -8.79
N LEU A 67 1.42 -12.12 -7.73
CA LEU A 67 2.00 -13.06 -6.76
C LEU A 67 0.94 -13.99 -6.18
N ARG A 68 -0.21 -13.45 -5.76
CA ARG A 68 -1.27 -14.28 -5.15
C ARG A 68 -1.99 -15.16 -6.16
N ARG A 69 -2.15 -14.72 -7.42
CA ARG A 69 -2.68 -15.57 -8.50
C ARG A 69 -1.73 -16.73 -8.80
N ASN A 70 -0.43 -16.51 -8.65
CA ASN A 70 0.61 -17.51 -8.89
C ASN A 70 0.86 -18.41 -7.66
N GLY A 71 -0.01 -18.36 -6.64
CA GLY A 71 0.02 -19.31 -5.53
C GLY A 71 0.94 -18.92 -4.38
N LEU A 72 1.35 -17.66 -4.27
CA LEU A 72 2.00 -17.17 -3.05
C LEU A 72 1.02 -17.32 -1.89
N LYS A 73 1.23 -18.39 -1.11
CA LYS A 73 0.44 -18.71 0.08
C LYS A 73 0.65 -17.58 1.07
N PRO A 74 -0.40 -17.09 1.74
CA PRO A 74 -0.20 -16.20 2.87
C PRO A 74 0.61 -16.99 3.89
N GLU A 75 1.86 -16.59 4.10
CA GLU A 75 2.70 -17.11 5.19
C GLU A 75 2.21 -16.63 6.58
N ASP A 76 1.17 -15.79 6.59
CA ASP A 76 0.45 -15.32 7.78
C ASP A 76 -1.04 -15.72 7.71
N GLN A 77 -1.34 -17.00 7.96
CA GLN A 77 -2.66 -17.42 8.47
C GLN A 77 -2.51 -18.29 9.70
#